data_AF-A0AA38MSF5-F1
#
_entry.id   AF-A0AA38MSF5-F1
#
_cell.length_a   1.000
_cell.length_b   1.000
_cell.length_c   1.000
_cell.angle_alpha   90.00
_cell.angle_beta   90.00
_cell.angle_gamma   90.00
#
_symmetry.space_group_name_H-M   'P 1'
#
loop_
_entity.id
_entity.type
_entity.pdbx_description
1 polymer ?
#
loop_
_entity_poly.entity_id
_entity_poly.type
_entity_poly.pdbx_seq_one_letter_code
_entity_poly.pdbx_strand_id
1 'polypeptide(L)'
;MAEKIYSESLFISIEGFTDRISLKKLFQRRRDVIMTIPALNPYLEDFDQLGAGGMSSDEEDPGMSKPSMAYNIREPKWRSEEVKRWLRLLDFVHLESRCSMEGYQFRFSRGAPPRLRVDNNNKTSTARYVRGLPSNFYDARWLEAMEPGWSKSGTGFVNLVIRPKNSRKLTFPEDLSRCALSFATSDYI
;
A
#
# COMPACT_ATOMS: atom_id res chain seq x y z
N MET A 1 -7.40 1.69 39.61
CA MET A 1 -7.36 0.61 38.58
C MET A 1 -8.18 0.94 37.32
N ALA A 2 -9.20 1.81 37.39
CA ALA A 2 -10.00 2.21 36.23
C ALA A 2 -9.30 3.19 35.25
N GLU A 3 -8.46 4.11 35.73
CA GLU A 3 -7.83 5.14 34.88
C GLU A 3 -6.88 4.57 33.80
N LYS A 4 -6.23 3.43 34.08
CA LYS A 4 -5.29 2.79 33.13
C LYS A 4 -6.01 2.13 31.94
N ILE A 5 -7.24 1.64 32.17
CA ILE A 5 -8.08 1.02 31.13
C ILE A 5 -8.65 2.09 30.20
N TYR A 6 -9.06 3.24 30.75
CA TYR A 6 -9.52 4.37 29.94
C TYR A 6 -8.40 4.93 29.08
N SER A 7 -7.17 5.08 29.61
CA SER A 7 -6.04 5.56 28.80
C SER A 7 -5.67 4.58 27.66
N GLU A 8 -5.61 3.27 27.92
CA GLU A 8 -5.31 2.27 26.87
C GLU A 8 -6.43 2.20 25.83
N SER A 9 -7.70 2.25 26.24
CA SER A 9 -8.84 2.24 25.32
C SER A 9 -8.92 3.49 24.44
N LEU A 10 -8.56 4.65 24.99
CA LEU A 10 -8.52 5.92 24.27
C LEU A 10 -7.30 5.95 23.32
N PHE A 11 -6.16 5.42 23.75
CA PHE A 11 -4.94 5.32 22.93
C PHE A 11 -5.14 4.40 21.72
N ILE A 12 -5.71 3.20 21.91
CA ILE A 12 -6.05 2.27 20.81
C ILE A 12 -7.08 2.89 19.85
N SER A 13 -8.03 3.65 20.37
CA SER A 13 -9.05 4.34 19.54
C SER A 13 -8.47 5.50 18.75
N ILE A 14 -7.51 6.24 19.32
CA ILE A 14 -6.82 7.35 18.66
C ILE A 14 -5.85 6.81 17.61
N GLU A 15 -5.03 5.80 17.92
CA GLU A 15 -4.13 5.14 16.95
C GLU A 15 -4.92 4.56 15.76
N GLY A 16 -6.02 3.84 16.05
CA GLY A 16 -6.89 3.30 15.00
C GLY A 16 -7.61 4.37 14.17
N PHE A 17 -7.74 5.60 14.68
CA PHE A 17 -8.32 6.73 13.97
C PHE A 17 -7.28 7.47 13.11
N THR A 18 -6.08 7.71 13.65
CA THR A 18 -4.96 8.32 12.92
C THR A 18 -4.50 7.45 11.75
N ASP A 19 -4.46 6.13 11.93
CA ASP A 19 -4.17 5.17 10.87
C ASP A 19 -5.18 5.27 9.73
N ARG A 20 -6.48 5.36 10.03
CA ARG A 20 -7.49 5.49 8.97
C ARG A 20 -7.37 6.79 8.20
N ILE A 21 -6.93 7.88 8.83
CA ILE A 21 -6.68 9.15 8.15
C ILE A 21 -5.45 9.06 7.25
N SER A 22 -4.36 8.43 7.73
CA SER A 22 -3.13 8.26 6.95
C SER A 22 -3.36 7.35 5.73
N LEU A 23 -4.10 6.25 5.89
CA LEU A 23 -4.47 5.33 4.81
C LEU A 23 -5.29 6.01 3.71
N LYS A 24 -6.27 6.86 4.08
CA LYS A 24 -7.07 7.62 3.11
C LYS A 24 -6.21 8.61 2.32
N LYS A 25 -5.30 9.31 3.00
CA LYS A 25 -4.36 10.23 2.34
C LYS A 25 -3.42 9.48 1.39
N LEU A 26 -2.89 8.33 1.80
CA LEU A 26 -2.03 7.50 0.96
C LEU A 26 -2.76 6.97 -0.27
N PHE A 27 -3.98 6.47 -0.08
CA PHE A 27 -4.85 6.03 -1.15
C PHE A 27 -5.08 7.16 -2.18
N GLN A 28 -5.47 8.35 -1.70
CA GLN A 28 -5.73 9.49 -2.60
C GLN A 28 -4.48 9.89 -3.38
N ARG A 29 -3.31 9.98 -2.71
CA ARG A 29 -2.05 10.33 -3.38
C ARG A 29 -1.69 9.37 -4.52
N ARG A 30 -1.80 8.07 -4.28
CA ARG A 30 -1.55 7.05 -5.30
C ARG A 30 -2.61 7.09 -6.41
N ARG A 31 -3.87 7.35 -6.06
CA ARG A 31 -4.96 7.56 -7.03
C ARG A 31 -4.69 8.75 -7.94
N ASP A 32 -4.22 9.86 -7.39
CA ASP A 32 -3.90 11.07 -8.15
C ASP A 32 -2.81 10.80 -9.18
N VAL A 33 -1.78 9.99 -8.84
CA VAL A 33 -0.75 9.55 -9.81
C VAL A 33 -1.37 8.75 -10.95
N ILE A 34 -2.24 7.79 -10.64
CA ILE A 34 -2.93 6.97 -11.65
C ILE A 34 -3.76 7.84 -12.59
N MET A 35 -4.50 8.81 -12.05
CA MET A 35 -5.32 9.73 -12.84
C MET A 35 -4.50 10.71 -13.68
N THR A 36 -3.32 11.10 -13.20
CA THR A 36 -2.44 12.05 -13.89
C THR A 36 -1.72 11.41 -15.07
N ILE A 37 -1.49 10.09 -15.03
CA ILE A 37 -0.72 9.37 -16.04
C ILE A 37 -1.67 8.51 -16.88
N PRO A 38 -1.96 8.90 -18.14
CA PRO A 38 -2.96 8.22 -18.96
C PRO A 38 -2.71 6.71 -19.15
N ALA A 39 -1.43 6.30 -19.16
CA ALA A 39 -1.05 4.89 -19.27
C ALA A 39 -1.47 4.02 -18.07
N LEU A 40 -1.76 4.65 -16.91
CA LEU A 40 -2.19 3.96 -15.70
C LEU A 40 -3.73 3.92 -15.53
N ASN A 41 -4.48 4.72 -16.29
CA ASN A 41 -5.94 4.78 -16.23
C ASN A 41 -6.65 3.42 -16.30
N PRO A 42 -6.18 2.41 -17.07
CA PRO A 42 -6.81 1.10 -17.05
C PRO A 42 -6.93 0.52 -15.62
N TYR A 43 -5.93 0.75 -14.76
CA TYR A 43 -5.89 0.19 -13.40
C TYR A 43 -6.78 0.93 -12.39
N LEU A 44 -7.41 2.03 -12.78
CA LEU A 44 -8.17 2.88 -11.87
C LEU A 44 -9.33 2.15 -11.20
N GLU A 45 -10.07 1.29 -11.94
CA GLU A 45 -11.19 0.52 -11.37
C GLU A 45 -10.72 -0.45 -10.27
N ASP A 46 -9.68 -1.23 -10.54
CA ASP A 46 -9.14 -2.18 -9.55
C ASP A 46 -8.49 -1.45 -8.38
N PHE A 47 -7.89 -0.27 -8.63
CA PHE A 47 -7.33 0.57 -7.60
C PHE A 47 -8.41 1.15 -6.68
N ASP A 48 -9.51 1.65 -7.26
CA ASP A 48 -10.65 2.16 -6.50
C ASP A 48 -11.33 1.04 -5.70
N GLN A 49 -11.40 -0.17 -6.26
CA GLN A 49 -11.87 -1.36 -5.55
C GLN A 49 -10.93 -1.75 -4.40
N LEU A 50 -9.61 -1.67 -4.58
CA LEU A 50 -8.61 -1.91 -3.54
C LEU A 50 -8.81 -0.96 -2.35
N GLY A 51 -9.11 0.31 -2.65
CA GLY A 51 -9.48 1.33 -1.68
C GLY A 51 -8.42 1.60 -0.60
N ALA A 52 -8.79 2.39 0.40
CA ALA A 52 -7.92 2.66 1.55
C ALA A 52 -7.65 1.41 2.40
N GLY A 53 -8.52 0.40 2.36
CA GLY A 53 -8.35 -0.85 3.11
C GLY A 53 -7.24 -1.76 2.58
N GLY A 54 -6.87 -1.62 1.30
CA GLY A 54 -5.73 -2.32 0.70
C GLY A 54 -4.39 -1.61 0.86
N MET A 55 -4.39 -0.40 1.44
CA MET A 55 -3.18 0.36 1.72
C MET A 55 -2.46 -0.20 2.96
N SER A 56 -1.14 -0.02 3.02
CA SER A 56 -0.35 -0.39 4.19
C SER A 56 -0.47 0.67 5.29
N SER A 57 -0.69 0.24 6.54
CA SER A 57 -0.66 1.14 7.68
C SER A 57 0.77 1.55 7.95
N ASP A 58 0.98 2.83 8.19
CA ASP A 58 2.25 3.37 8.63
C ASP A 58 2.20 3.54 10.13
N GLU A 59 3.10 2.88 10.85
CA GLU A 59 3.34 3.22 12.25
C GLU A 59 4.54 4.16 12.34
N GLU A 60 4.36 5.23 13.10
CA GLU A 60 5.47 6.07 13.55
C GLU A 60 6.20 5.32 14.66
N ASP A 61 7.51 5.12 14.53
CA ASP A 61 8.31 4.43 15.56
C ASP A 61 8.43 5.32 16.81
N PRO A 62 7.83 4.94 17.97
CA PRO A 62 7.86 5.75 19.17
C PRO A 62 9.24 5.76 19.85
N GLY A 63 10.19 4.91 19.42
CA GLY A 63 11.51 4.75 20.04
C GLY A 63 12.60 5.66 19.49
N MET A 64 12.36 6.43 18.43
CA MET A 64 13.39 7.26 17.80
C MET A 64 13.26 8.73 18.22
N SER A 65 14.25 9.21 18.97
CA SER A 65 14.34 10.56 19.56
C SER A 65 14.57 11.71 18.56
N LYS A 66 14.32 11.49 17.28
CA LYS A 66 14.36 12.50 16.21
C LYS A 66 13.16 12.27 15.29
N PRO A 67 12.59 13.32 14.67
CA PRO A 67 11.58 13.15 13.62
C PRO A 67 12.24 12.40 12.46
N SER A 68 12.15 11.08 12.49
CA SER A 68 12.74 10.24 11.46
C SER A 68 11.94 10.44 10.18
N MET A 69 12.68 10.59 9.07
CA MET A 69 12.13 10.75 7.72
C MET A 69 11.53 9.44 7.17
N ALA A 70 11.20 8.46 8.02
CA ALA A 70 10.88 7.10 7.63
C ALA A 70 9.62 6.57 8.35
N TYR A 71 8.71 5.96 7.59
CA TYR A 71 7.59 5.18 8.14
C TYR A 71 7.90 3.68 8.07
N ASN A 72 7.59 2.95 9.14
CA ASN A 72 7.60 1.49 9.13
C ASN A 72 6.29 0.98 8.52
N ILE A 73 6.38 0.34 7.36
CA ILE A 73 5.22 -0.15 6.63
C ILE A 73 4.74 -1.48 7.24
N ARG A 74 3.46 -1.55 7.61
CA ARG A 74 2.77 -2.82 7.91
C ARG A 74 1.94 -3.29 6.73
N GLU A 75 2.31 -4.42 6.15
CA GLU A 75 1.69 -4.92 4.93
C GLU A 75 0.59 -5.94 5.23
N PRO A 76 -0.59 -5.88 4.58
CA PRO A 76 -1.59 -6.92 4.72
C PRO A 76 -1.05 -8.27 4.22
N LYS A 77 -1.17 -9.32 5.05
CA LYS A 77 -0.74 -10.68 4.69
C LYS A 77 -1.38 -11.22 3.41
N TRP A 78 -2.59 -10.77 3.11
CA TRP A 78 -3.35 -11.22 1.94
C TRP A 78 -2.86 -10.61 0.62
N ARG A 79 -2.11 -9.50 0.65
CA ARG A 79 -1.71 -8.75 -0.55
C ARG A 79 -0.44 -9.34 -1.18
N SER A 80 -0.44 -9.48 -2.50
CA SER A 80 0.70 -10.03 -3.24
C SER A 80 1.90 -9.08 -3.28
N GLU A 81 3.11 -9.65 -3.42
CA GLU A 81 4.35 -8.89 -3.66
C GLU A 81 4.35 -8.16 -5.01
N GLU A 82 3.54 -8.61 -5.98
CA GLU A 82 3.36 -7.93 -7.26
C GLU A 82 2.67 -6.57 -7.07
N VAL A 83 1.52 -6.57 -6.38
CA VAL A 83 0.79 -5.32 -6.06
C VAL A 83 1.63 -4.42 -5.19
N LYS A 84 2.36 -4.98 -4.21
CA LYS A 84 3.29 -4.20 -3.39
C LYS A 84 4.31 -3.41 -4.23
N ARG A 85 5.00 -4.09 -5.16
CA ARG A 85 5.97 -3.45 -6.05
C ARG A 85 5.32 -2.38 -6.90
N TRP A 86 4.15 -2.68 -7.46
CA TRP A 86 3.41 -1.72 -8.27
C TRP A 86 2.97 -0.47 -7.48
N LEU A 87 2.47 -0.64 -6.25
CA LEU A 87 2.13 0.48 -5.35
C LEU A 87 3.35 1.34 -4.99
N ARG A 88 4.54 0.73 -4.84
CA ARG A 88 5.78 1.48 -4.61
C ARG A 88 6.18 2.32 -5.82
N LEU A 89 5.99 1.81 -7.04
CA LEU A 89 6.25 2.60 -8.24
C LEU A 89 5.38 3.87 -8.27
N LEU A 90 4.11 3.78 -7.85
CA LEU A 90 3.26 4.97 -7.70
C LEU A 90 3.81 5.95 -6.66
N ASP A 91 4.29 5.45 -5.52
CA ASP A 91 4.92 6.28 -4.50
C ASP A 91 6.18 6.98 -5.03
N PHE A 92 7.00 6.28 -5.82
CA PHE A 92 8.20 6.84 -6.43
C PHE A 92 7.86 7.93 -7.44
N VAL A 93 6.93 7.68 -8.35
CA VAL A 93 6.50 8.69 -9.32
C VAL A 93 5.94 9.93 -8.62
N HIS A 94 5.17 9.73 -7.55
CA HIS A 94 4.72 10.83 -6.71
C HIS A 94 5.91 11.58 -6.07
N LEU A 95 6.92 10.90 -5.56
CA LEU A 95 8.11 11.54 -4.98
C LEU A 95 8.94 12.30 -6.03
N GLU A 96 9.22 11.69 -7.17
CA GLU A 96 9.97 12.28 -8.27
C GLU A 96 9.28 13.53 -8.81
N SER A 97 7.97 13.46 -9.01
CA SER A 97 7.17 14.61 -9.44
C SER A 97 7.20 15.77 -8.45
N ARG A 98 7.48 15.52 -7.16
CA ARG A 98 7.72 16.57 -6.16
C ARG A 98 9.13 17.14 -6.27
N CYS A 99 10.12 16.33 -6.62
CA CYS A 99 11.52 16.73 -6.71
C CYS A 99 11.88 17.44 -8.03
N SER A 100 11.20 17.13 -9.14
CA SER A 100 11.49 17.71 -10.45
C SER A 100 10.85 19.10 -10.65
N MET A 101 11.64 20.05 -11.14
CA MET A 101 11.16 21.39 -11.54
C MET A 101 10.20 21.35 -12.75
N GLU A 102 10.30 20.29 -13.56
CA GLU A 102 9.47 19.99 -14.74
C GLU A 102 8.40 18.92 -14.47
N GLY A 103 8.26 18.49 -13.21
CA GLY A 103 7.41 17.36 -12.83
C GLY A 103 5.92 17.54 -13.13
N TYR A 104 5.21 16.40 -13.19
CA TYR A 104 3.74 16.31 -13.31
C TYR A 104 3.06 17.02 -12.13
N GLN A 105 2.81 18.34 -12.17
CA GLN A 105 1.94 19.14 -11.29
C GLN A 105 2.10 19.08 -9.74
N PHE A 106 2.83 18.14 -9.14
CA PHE A 106 2.91 17.92 -7.69
C PHE A 106 3.98 18.82 -7.05
N ARG A 107 3.72 20.12 -6.90
CA ARG A 107 4.71 21.07 -6.34
C ARG A 107 4.96 20.88 -4.84
N PHE A 108 6.16 21.23 -4.38
CA PHE A 108 6.47 21.37 -2.95
C PHE A 108 5.59 22.45 -2.30
N SER A 109 4.85 22.07 -1.26
CA SER A 109 4.42 23.02 -0.23
C SER A 109 5.55 23.20 0.79
N ARG A 110 5.84 24.44 1.18
CA ARG A 110 6.82 24.73 2.25
C ARG A 110 6.40 23.98 3.52
N GLY A 111 7.29 23.16 4.08
CA GLY A 111 7.12 22.51 5.39
C GLY A 111 6.89 21.00 5.44
N ALA A 112 6.88 20.28 4.31
CA ALA A 112 6.65 18.83 4.29
C ALA A 112 7.72 18.06 3.48
N PRO A 113 8.90 17.78 4.05
CA PRO A 113 9.95 17.00 3.38
C PRO A 113 9.41 15.62 2.95
N PRO A 114 9.91 15.05 1.84
CA PRO A 114 9.51 13.71 1.41
C PRO A 114 9.93 12.70 2.48
N ARG A 115 8.95 11.91 2.94
CA ARG A 115 9.18 10.83 3.90
C ARG A 115 9.36 9.54 3.12
N LEU A 116 10.46 8.84 3.38
CA LEU A 116 10.73 7.51 2.85
C LEU A 116 9.83 6.50 3.58
N ARG A 117 9.47 5.41 2.90
CA ARG A 117 8.74 4.30 3.53
C ARG A 117 9.68 3.10 3.56
N VAL A 118 10.01 2.63 4.76
CA VAL A 118 10.95 1.53 4.98
C VAL A 118 10.17 0.25 5.24
N ASP A 119 10.59 -0.83 4.56
CA ASP A 119 9.96 -2.13 4.66
C ASP A 119 10.75 -3.03 5.60
N ASN A 120 10.18 -3.28 6.78
CA ASN A 120 10.74 -4.24 7.73
C ASN A 120 10.18 -5.66 7.53
N ASN A 121 9.58 -5.95 6.37
CA ASN A 121 8.92 -7.20 6.04
C ASN A 121 7.84 -7.60 7.07
N ASN A 122 7.24 -6.60 7.74
CA ASN A 122 6.28 -6.81 8.80
C ASN A 122 4.87 -6.96 8.19
N LYS A 123 4.36 -8.20 8.14
CA LYS A 123 3.02 -8.49 7.60
C LYS A 123 1.97 -8.55 8.70
N THR A 124 0.98 -7.67 8.63
CA THR A 124 -0.15 -7.64 9.58
C THR A 124 -1.27 -8.61 9.17
N SER A 125 -1.78 -9.37 10.16
CA SER A 125 -2.99 -10.18 10.03
C SER A 125 -4.28 -9.42 10.32
N THR A 126 -4.21 -8.20 10.85
CA THR A 126 -5.41 -7.42 11.22
C THR A 126 -6.05 -6.68 10.04
N ALA A 127 -5.33 -6.56 8.93
CA ALA A 127 -5.84 -5.90 7.73
C ALA A 127 -6.95 -6.73 7.07
N ARG A 128 -8.12 -6.11 6.86
CA ARG A 128 -9.25 -6.74 6.18
C ARG A 128 -8.89 -6.97 4.71
N TYR A 129 -9.22 -8.16 4.21
CA TYR A 129 -9.08 -8.46 2.78
C TYR A 129 -10.20 -7.80 1.98
N VAL A 130 -9.88 -7.39 0.76
CA VAL A 130 -10.83 -6.83 -0.20
C VAL A 130 -11.35 -7.97 -1.07
N ARG A 131 -12.64 -7.97 -1.40
CA ARG A 131 -13.27 -9.00 -2.23
C ARG A 131 -13.31 -8.57 -3.69
N GLY A 132 -13.27 -9.53 -4.61
CA GLY A 132 -13.48 -9.30 -6.03
C GLY A 132 -12.32 -8.66 -6.77
N LEU A 133 -11.11 -8.63 -6.20
CA LEU A 133 -9.92 -8.14 -6.90
C LEU A 133 -9.40 -9.21 -7.88
N PRO A 134 -8.55 -8.85 -8.85
CA PRO A 134 -7.83 -9.83 -9.66
C PRO A 134 -7.07 -10.84 -8.80
N SER A 135 -7.00 -12.09 -9.24
CA SER A 135 -6.36 -13.18 -8.48
C SER A 135 -4.91 -12.90 -8.09
N ASN A 136 -4.16 -12.18 -8.95
CA ASN A 136 -2.78 -11.80 -8.68
C ASN A 136 -2.62 -10.65 -7.68
N PHE A 137 -3.72 -10.06 -7.19
CA PHE A 137 -3.67 -9.10 -6.09
C PHE A 137 -3.55 -9.77 -4.74
N TYR A 138 -3.91 -11.05 -4.68
CA TYR A 138 -3.81 -11.86 -3.47
C TYR A 138 -2.49 -12.63 -3.45
N ASP A 139 -1.92 -12.80 -2.26
CA ASP A 139 -0.79 -13.70 -2.04
C ASP A 139 -1.24 -15.16 -2.24
N ALA A 140 -0.56 -15.88 -3.12
CA ALA A 140 -0.95 -17.25 -3.48
C ALA A 140 -0.84 -18.21 -2.29
N ARG A 141 0.13 -18.03 -1.40
CA ARG A 141 0.28 -18.85 -0.18
C ARG A 141 -0.82 -18.54 0.82
N TRP A 142 -1.23 -17.28 0.90
CA TRP A 142 -2.35 -16.87 1.73
C TRP A 142 -3.68 -17.48 1.24
N LEU A 143 -3.94 -17.46 -0.07
CA LEU A 143 -5.14 -18.11 -0.64
C LEU A 143 -5.12 -19.63 -0.39
N GLU A 144 -3.96 -20.28 -0.60
CA GLU A 144 -3.80 -21.71 -0.34
C GLU A 144 -3.98 -22.07 1.14
N ALA A 145 -3.51 -21.22 2.06
CA ALA A 145 -3.71 -21.40 3.49
C ALA A 145 -5.19 -21.21 3.91
N MET A 146 -5.95 -20.40 3.17
CA MET A 146 -7.38 -20.21 3.42
C MET A 146 -8.22 -21.37 2.87
N GLU A 147 -7.88 -21.87 1.69
CA GLU A 147 -8.53 -23.02 1.06
C GLU A 147 -7.51 -23.80 0.21
N PRO A 148 -6.99 -24.92 0.70
CA PRO A 148 -6.05 -25.74 -0.05
C PRO A 148 -6.66 -26.22 -1.37
N GLY A 149 -5.94 -26.03 -2.48
CA GLY A 149 -6.40 -26.38 -3.81
C GLY A 149 -7.46 -25.46 -4.40
N TRP A 150 -7.64 -24.24 -3.87
CA TRP A 150 -8.64 -23.25 -4.34
C TRP A 150 -8.61 -23.03 -5.86
N SER A 151 -7.44 -23.20 -6.49
CA SER A 151 -7.21 -23.00 -7.93
C SER A 151 -7.78 -24.12 -8.81
N LYS A 152 -8.12 -25.29 -8.26
CA LYS A 152 -8.55 -26.49 -9.00
C LYS A 152 -10.06 -26.60 -9.23
N SER A 153 -10.80 -25.51 -9.04
CA SER A 153 -12.26 -25.44 -8.86
C SER A 153 -12.70 -25.84 -7.46
N GLY A 154 -13.32 -24.89 -6.75
CA GLY A 154 -13.83 -25.10 -5.40
C GLY A 154 -15.10 -24.29 -5.18
N THR A 155 -15.99 -24.81 -4.34
CA THR A 155 -17.16 -24.08 -3.82
C THR A 155 -16.87 -23.51 -2.42
N GLY A 156 -15.59 -23.40 -2.03
CA GLY A 156 -15.21 -22.95 -0.70
C GLY A 156 -15.12 -21.43 -0.56
N PHE A 157 -14.53 -21.03 0.57
CA PHE A 157 -14.42 -19.62 1.00
C PHE A 157 -13.75 -18.72 -0.04
N VAL A 158 -12.68 -19.16 -0.70
CA VAL A 158 -11.95 -18.34 -1.68
C VAL A 158 -12.85 -18.05 -2.88
N ASN A 159 -13.52 -19.07 -3.41
CA ASN A 159 -14.33 -18.93 -4.61
C ASN A 159 -15.71 -18.31 -4.34
N LEU A 160 -16.29 -18.49 -3.14
CA LEU A 160 -17.60 -17.93 -2.79
C LEU A 160 -17.56 -16.56 -2.09
N VAL A 161 -16.51 -16.28 -1.31
CA VAL A 161 -16.44 -15.06 -0.49
C VAL A 161 -15.42 -14.08 -1.04
N ILE A 162 -14.18 -14.53 -1.32
CA ILE A 162 -13.15 -13.66 -1.89
C ILE A 162 -13.47 -13.35 -3.35
N ARG A 163 -13.92 -14.34 -4.12
CA ARG A 163 -14.32 -14.24 -5.54
C ARG A 163 -13.26 -13.54 -6.41
N PRO A 164 -12.02 -14.05 -6.44
CA PRO A 164 -10.98 -13.42 -7.23
C PRO A 164 -11.37 -13.38 -8.72
N LYS A 165 -11.19 -12.21 -9.36
CA LYS A 165 -11.36 -12.03 -10.81
C LYS A 165 -10.15 -12.63 -11.55
N ASN A 166 -10.23 -12.66 -12.89
CA ASN A 166 -9.10 -13.02 -13.74
C ASN A 166 -7.85 -12.18 -13.41
N SER A 167 -6.67 -12.80 -13.50
CA SER A 167 -5.42 -12.10 -13.22
C SER A 167 -5.24 -10.91 -14.15
N ARG A 168 -4.69 -9.83 -13.59
CA ARG A 168 -4.46 -8.59 -14.32
C ARG A 168 -2.98 -8.33 -14.45
N LYS A 169 -2.49 -8.21 -15.68
CA LYS A 169 -1.08 -7.85 -15.92
C LYS A 169 -0.84 -6.41 -15.44
N LEU A 170 -0.08 -6.25 -14.37
CA LEU A 170 0.31 -4.93 -13.85
C LEU A 170 1.53 -4.42 -14.64
N THR A 171 1.28 -3.64 -15.69
CA THR A 171 2.33 -2.95 -16.43
C THR A 171 2.55 -1.55 -15.89
N PHE A 172 3.80 -1.11 -15.92
CA PHE A 172 4.19 0.26 -15.64
C PHE A 172 4.96 0.79 -16.86
N PRO A 173 4.77 2.05 -17.28
CA PRO A 173 5.54 2.62 -18.38
C PRO A 173 7.04 2.51 -18.11
N GLU A 174 7.80 2.06 -19.11
CA GLU A 174 9.23 1.76 -18.95
C GLU A 174 10.05 3.01 -18.59
N ASP A 175 9.63 4.17 -19.12
CA ASP A 175 10.26 5.45 -18.84
C ASP A 175 10.17 5.83 -17.35
N LEU A 176 9.09 5.42 -16.67
CA LEU A 176 8.87 5.68 -15.25
C LEU A 176 9.45 4.58 -14.34
N SER A 177 9.66 3.37 -14.87
CA SER A 177 10.25 2.27 -14.11
C SER A 177 11.78 2.43 -13.94
N ARG A 178 12.45 3.08 -14.90
CA ARG A 178 13.89 3.40 -14.82
C ARG A 178 14.21 4.37 -13.67
N CYS A 179 13.34 5.34 -13.39
CA CYS A 179 13.50 6.27 -12.26
C CYS A 179 13.36 5.58 -10.90
N ALA A 180 12.61 4.48 -10.80
CA ALA A 180 12.46 3.73 -9.55
C ALA A 180 13.64 2.79 -9.26
N LEU A 181 14.36 2.33 -10.30
CA LEU A 181 15.49 1.40 -10.16
C LEU A 181 16.77 2.10 -9.69
N SER A 182 17.01 3.36 -10.05
CA SER A 182 18.21 4.10 -9.65
C SER A 182 18.32 4.33 -8.14
N PHE A 183 17.18 4.41 -7.43
CA PHE A 183 17.14 4.55 -5.98
C PHE A 183 17.11 3.20 -5.25
N ALA A 184 16.54 2.15 -5.84
CA ALA A 184 16.50 0.81 -5.23
C ALA A 184 17.87 0.13 -5.18
N THR A 185 18.81 0.53 -6.04
CA THR A 185 20.20 0.03 -6.02
C THR A 185 21.12 0.76 -5.03
N SER A 186 20.64 1.81 -4.35
CA SER A 186 21.46 2.60 -3.42
C SER A 186 21.44 2.08 -1.97
N ASP A 187 20.75 0.98 -1.68
CA ASP A 187 20.68 0.36 -0.33
C ASP A 187 21.55 -0.91 -0.21
N TYR A 188 22.65 -1.00 -0.96
CA TYR A 188 23.73 -1.98 -0.73
C TYR A 188 25.08 -1.25 -0.61
N ILE A 189 25.31 -0.60 0.54
CA ILE A 189 26.64 -0.42 1.16
C ILE A 189 26.47 -0.60 2.66
#